data_AF-A0A1E7U9D1-F1
#
_entry.id   AF-A0A1E7U9D1-F1
#
_cell.length_a   1.000
_cell.length_b   1.000
_cell.length_c   1.000
_cell.angle_alpha   90.00
_cell.angle_beta   90.00
_cell.angle_gamma   90.00
#
_symmetry.space_group_name_H-M   'P 1'
#
loop_
_entity.id
_entity.type
_entity.pdbx_description
1 polymer ?
#
loop_
_entity_poly.entity_id
_entity_poly.type
_entity_poly.pdbx_seq_one_letter_code
_entity_poly.pdbx_strand_id
1 'polypeptide(L)'
;MLAGLVSHPWAYPALEAAHIVGIALLFGGLLVFELRALGLARELPAPLLARLTLRPALLGFGLCALTGLTMFASQPGELLNNTAFRVKLLLILLAGLNAAWFHLRGDLGGQSGFARFQCLLSLGFWLAVIICGRWIAYV
;
A
#
# COMPACT_ATOMS: atom_id res chain seq x y z
N MET A 1 -0.74 -25.70 -3.61
CA MET A 1 -0.47 -25.57 -2.15
C MET A 1 -1.55 -24.64 -1.59
N LEU A 2 -2.05 -24.84 -0.37
CA LEU A 2 -3.11 -24.04 0.29
C LEU A 2 -4.52 -23.94 -0.34
N ALA A 3 -4.87 -24.79 -1.31
CA ALA A 3 -6.20 -24.75 -1.97
C ALA A 3 -7.39 -24.85 -0.99
N GLY A 4 -7.22 -25.54 0.14
CA GLY A 4 -8.25 -25.67 1.17
C GLY A 4 -8.65 -24.36 1.89
N LEU A 5 -7.85 -23.29 1.75
CA LEU A 5 -8.19 -21.97 2.30
C LEU A 5 -9.43 -21.38 1.64
N VAL A 6 -9.56 -21.57 0.32
CA VAL A 6 -10.64 -21.00 -0.50
C VAL A 6 -11.99 -21.61 -0.12
N SER A 7 -11.99 -22.92 0.16
CA SER A 7 -13.19 -23.65 0.58
C SER A 7 -13.56 -23.45 2.05
N HIS A 8 -12.68 -22.83 2.85
CA HIS A 8 -12.94 -22.68 4.28
C HIS A 8 -13.75 -21.40 4.55
N PRO A 9 -14.97 -21.51 5.13
CA PRO A 9 -15.92 -20.39 5.21
C PRO A 9 -15.43 -19.18 6.00
N TRP A 10 -14.41 -19.35 6.84
CA TRP A 10 -13.85 -18.27 7.67
C TRP A 10 -12.41 -17.89 7.33
N ALA A 11 -11.63 -18.77 6.68
CA ALA A 11 -10.19 -18.54 6.59
C ALA A 11 -9.88 -17.48 5.53
N TYR A 12 -10.47 -17.62 4.34
CA TYR A 12 -10.30 -16.63 3.28
C TYR A 12 -10.90 -15.27 3.64
N PRO A 13 -12.12 -15.16 4.18
CA PRO A 13 -12.65 -13.87 4.65
C PRO A 13 -11.83 -13.23 5.78
N ALA A 14 -11.28 -14.02 6.71
CA ALA A 14 -10.40 -13.49 7.75
C ALA A 14 -9.09 -12.93 7.17
N LEU A 15 -8.51 -13.59 6.16
CA LEU A 15 -7.35 -13.09 5.44
C LEU A 15 -7.66 -11.78 4.71
N GLU A 16 -8.82 -11.67 4.05
CA GLU A 16 -9.27 -10.43 3.40
C GLU A 16 -9.45 -9.30 4.41
N ALA A 17 -10.11 -9.57 5.54
CA ALA A 17 -10.29 -8.59 6.61
C ALA A 17 -8.95 -8.11 7.18
N ALA A 18 -8.03 -9.03 7.47
CA ALA A 18 -6.68 -8.70 7.92
C ALA A 18 -5.90 -7.89 6.86
N HIS A 19 -6.06 -8.22 5.58
CA HIS A 19 -5.47 -7.46 4.47
C HIS A 19 -6.01 -6.03 4.42
N ILE A 20 -7.32 -5.83 4.60
CA ILE A 20 -7.96 -4.51 4.63
C ILE A 20 -7.46 -3.68 5.82
N VAL A 21 -7.29 -4.28 6.99
CA VAL A 21 -6.66 -3.60 8.15
C VAL A 21 -5.23 -3.16 7.79
N GLY A 22 -4.46 -4.02 7.13
CA GLY A 22 -3.12 -3.67 6.64
C GLY A 22 -3.14 -2.49 5.66
N ILE A 23 -4.10 -2.47 4.73
CA ILE A 23 -4.30 -1.38 3.78
C ILE A 23 -4.62 -0.08 4.51
N ALA A 24 -5.52 -0.11 5.50
CA ALA A 24 -5.91 1.06 6.26
C ALA A 24 -4.71 1.66 7.04
N LEU A 25 -3.89 0.81 7.65
CA LEU A 25 -2.67 1.25 8.34
C LEU A 25 -1.65 1.86 7.37
N LEU A 26 -1.43 1.21 6.22
CA LEU A 26 -0.48 1.65 5.20
C LEU A 26 -0.92 2.95 4.53
N PHE A 27 -2.07 2.92 3.86
CA PHE A 27 -2.56 4.06 3.09
C PHE A 27 -2.96 5.21 4.00
N GLY A 28 -3.60 4.94 5.15
CA GLY A 28 -3.95 5.99 6.11
C GLY A 28 -2.72 6.70 6.67
N GLY A 29 -1.68 5.94 7.01
CA GLY A 29 -0.41 6.52 7.50
C GLY A 29 0.30 7.37 6.44
N LEU A 30 0.39 6.86 5.20
CA LEU A 30 0.96 7.60 4.07
C LEU A 30 0.15 8.86 3.77
N LEU A 31 -1.18 8.76 3.68
CA LEU A 31 -2.07 9.88 3.42
C LEU A 31 -1.83 11.02 4.40
N VAL A 32 -1.86 10.75 5.71
CA VAL A 32 -1.65 11.79 6.73
C VAL A 32 -0.27 12.42 6.63
N PHE A 33 0.78 11.60 6.43
CA PHE A 33 2.15 12.10 6.33
C PHE A 33 2.36 12.95 5.07
N GLU A 34 1.85 12.49 3.94
CA GLU A 34 2.03 13.14 2.65
C GLU A 34 1.17 14.40 2.51
N LEU A 35 -0.04 14.45 3.09
CA LEU A 35 -0.81 15.71 3.20
C LEU A 35 -0.01 16.80 3.92
N ARG A 36 0.75 16.42 4.95
CA ARG A 36 1.66 17.33 5.62
C ARG A 36 2.78 17.83 4.70
N ALA A 37 3.38 16.92 3.93
CA ALA A 37 4.41 17.28 2.94
C ALA A 37 3.87 18.17 1.80
N LEU A 38 2.59 18.01 1.43
CA LEU A 38 1.88 18.85 0.46
C LEU A 38 1.54 20.24 1.02
N GLY A 39 1.63 20.41 2.34
CA GLY A 39 1.54 21.70 3.00
C GLY A 39 0.28 21.93 3.83
N LEU A 40 -0.52 20.89 4.08
CA LEU A 40 -1.52 20.94 5.15
C LEU A 40 -0.84 20.74 6.52
N ALA A 41 -1.40 21.29 7.59
CA ALA A 41 -0.91 21.08 8.96
C ALA A 41 0.62 21.23 9.15
N ARG A 42 1.22 22.25 8.52
CA ARG A 42 2.69 22.49 8.53
C ARG A 42 3.25 22.74 9.94
N GLU A 43 2.39 23.21 10.84
CA GLU A 43 2.65 23.41 12.25
C GLU A 43 2.99 22.11 13.00
N LEU A 44 2.59 20.95 12.47
CA LEU A 44 2.94 19.66 13.07
C LEU A 44 4.41 19.30 12.77
N PRO A 45 5.22 18.90 13.78
CA PRO A 45 6.59 18.49 13.55
C PRO A 45 6.67 17.21 12.69
N ALA A 46 7.34 17.30 11.52
CA ALA A 46 7.48 16.18 10.58
C ALA A 46 8.02 14.88 11.22
N PRO A 47 9.07 14.91 12.08
CA PRO A 47 9.60 13.68 12.67
C PRO A 47 8.61 12.97 13.60
N LEU A 48 7.81 13.74 14.35
CA LEU A 48 6.80 13.18 15.25
C LEU A 48 5.64 12.58 14.45
N LEU A 49 5.19 13.29 13.41
CA LEU A 49 4.14 12.79 12.53
C LEU A 49 4.60 11.52 11.81
N ALA A 50 5.81 11.52 11.23
CA ALA A 50 6.41 10.36 10.59
C ALA A 50 6.45 9.14 11.53
N ARG A 51 6.84 9.34 12.80
CA ARG A 51 6.88 8.25 13.77
C ARG A 51 5.49 7.68 14.05
N LEU A 52 4.48 8.55 14.16
CA LEU A 52 3.10 8.16 14.46
C LEU A 52 2.42 7.48 13.26
N THR A 53 2.71 7.89 12.04
CA THR A 53 2.00 7.42 10.84
C THR A 53 2.76 6.37 10.05
N LEU A 54 4.07 6.54 9.85
CA LEU A 54 4.86 5.64 9.01
C LEU A 54 5.22 4.33 9.70
N ARG A 55 5.37 4.30 11.03
CA ARG A 55 5.61 3.03 11.75
C ARG A 55 4.42 2.08 11.66
N PRO A 56 3.18 2.50 11.94
CA PRO A 56 2.00 1.67 11.65
C PRO A 56 1.88 1.35 10.17
N ALA A 57 2.22 2.27 9.26
CA ALA A 57 2.17 2.01 7.84
C ALA A 57 3.10 0.86 7.41
N LEU A 58 4.31 0.80 7.97
CA LEU A 58 5.26 -0.31 7.74
C LEU A 58 4.71 -1.64 8.27
N LEU A 59 4.07 -1.64 9.44
CA LEU A 59 3.38 -2.83 9.96
C LEU A 59 2.22 -3.24 9.05
N GLY A 60 1.45 -2.27 8.56
CA GLY A 60 0.36 -2.46 7.61
C GLY A 60 0.83 -3.06 6.29
N PHE A 61 1.97 -2.58 5.77
CA PHE A 61 2.61 -3.15 4.58
C PHE A 61 3.04 -4.60 4.81
N GLY A 62 3.67 -4.89 5.95
CA GLY A 62 4.03 -6.26 6.34
C GLY A 62 2.81 -7.18 6.41
N LEU A 63 1.73 -6.72 7.04
CA LEU A 63 0.47 -7.45 7.13
C LEU A 63 -0.15 -7.68 5.74
N CYS A 64 -0.16 -6.67 4.88
CA CYS A 64 -0.62 -6.80 3.49
C CYS A 64 0.21 -7.81 2.70
N ALA A 65 1.54 -7.78 2.84
CA ALA A 65 2.43 -8.70 2.14
C ALA A 65 2.18 -10.13 2.58
N LEU A 66 2.11 -10.40 3.89
CA LEU A 66 1.88 -11.74 4.43
C LEU A 66 0.51 -12.30 4.01
N THR A 67 -0.56 -11.53 4.23
CA THR A 67 -1.92 -11.94 3.86
C THR A 67 -2.09 -12.07 2.35
N GLY A 68 -1.54 -11.13 1.58
CA GLY A 68 -1.57 -11.13 0.11
C GLY A 68 -0.83 -12.31 -0.49
N LEU A 69 0.37 -12.65 0.02
CA LEU A 69 1.11 -13.83 -0.40
C LEU A 69 0.38 -15.12 -0.02
N THR A 70 -0.28 -15.15 1.13
CA THR A 70 -1.09 -16.32 1.56
C THR A 70 -2.29 -16.53 0.64
N MET A 71 -3.03 -15.46 0.32
CA MET A 71 -4.13 -15.52 -0.65
C MET A 71 -3.61 -15.91 -2.04
N PHE A 72 -2.49 -15.34 -2.48
CA PHE A 72 -1.85 -15.68 -3.75
C PHE A 72 -1.49 -17.16 -3.83
N ALA A 73 -0.88 -17.71 -2.78
CA ALA A 73 -0.48 -19.11 -2.73
C ALA A 73 -1.66 -20.08 -2.82
N SER A 74 -2.88 -19.66 -2.45
CA SER A 74 -4.09 -20.49 -2.56
C SER A 74 -4.53 -20.71 -4.00
N GLN A 75 -4.37 -19.70 -4.88
CA GLN A 75 -4.90 -19.69 -6.26
C GLN A 75 -3.94 -18.94 -7.23
N PRO A 76 -2.67 -19.35 -7.35
CA PRO A 76 -1.66 -18.58 -8.07
C PRO A 76 -1.95 -18.50 -9.58
N GLY A 77 -2.45 -19.57 -10.19
CA GLY A 77 -2.76 -19.60 -11.63
C GLY A 77 -3.90 -18.64 -12.00
N GLU A 78 -4.96 -18.60 -11.20
CA GLU A 78 -6.08 -17.67 -11.42
C GLU A 78 -5.63 -16.22 -11.25
N LEU A 79 -4.89 -15.93 -10.17
CA LEU A 79 -4.42 -14.57 -9.90
C LEU A 79 -3.38 -14.10 -10.92
N LEU A 80 -2.49 -14.95 -11.43
CA LEU A 80 -1.53 -14.55 -12.47
C LEU A 80 -2.20 -14.28 -13.83
N ASN A 81 -3.30 -14.95 -14.13
CA ASN A 81 -4.07 -14.69 -15.35
C ASN A 81 -4.97 -13.45 -15.22
N ASN A 82 -5.27 -13.02 -14.00
CA ASN A 82 -6.04 -11.83 -13.72
C ASN A 82 -5.27 -10.54 -14.08
N THR A 83 -5.82 -9.73 -14.98
CA THR A 83 -5.19 -8.48 -15.43
C THR A 83 -5.11 -7.44 -14.31
N ALA A 84 -6.14 -7.30 -13.47
CA ALA A 84 -6.12 -6.38 -12.34
C ALA A 84 -5.04 -6.75 -11.32
N PHE A 85 -4.82 -8.04 -11.06
CA PHE A 85 -3.74 -8.50 -10.18
C PHE A 85 -2.35 -8.15 -10.74
N ARG A 86 -2.10 -8.38 -12.03
CA ARG A 86 -0.83 -8.02 -12.67
C ARG A 86 -0.55 -6.52 -12.62
N VAL A 87 -1.56 -5.70 -12.91
CA VAL A 87 -1.46 -4.23 -12.80
C VAL A 87 -1.20 -3.82 -11.34
N LYS A 88 -1.88 -4.45 -10.37
CA LYS A 88 -1.63 -4.22 -8.93
C LYS A 88 -0.17 -4.44 -8.56
N LEU A 89 0.44 -5.54 -9.01
CA LEU A 89 1.85 -5.84 -8.72
C LEU A 89 2.80 -4.81 -9.35
N LEU A 90 2.54 -4.38 -10.59
CA LEU A 90 3.31 -3.32 -11.25
C LEU A 90 3.21 -2.01 -10.47
N LEU A 91 2.02 -1.62 -10.04
CA LEU A 91 1.80 -0.39 -9.26
C LEU A 91 2.52 -0.44 -7.90
N ILE A 92 2.51 -1.59 -7.21
CA ILE A 92 3.27 -1.77 -5.96
C ILE A 92 4.77 -1.58 -6.20
N LEU A 93 5.31 -2.14 -7.29
CA LEU A 93 6.71 -1.95 -7.67
C LEU A 93 7.02 -0.47 -7.94
N LEU A 94 6.19 0.22 -8.72
CA LEU A 94 6.35 1.65 -9.01
C LEU A 94 6.27 2.53 -7.75
N ALA A 95 5.36 2.20 -6.82
CA ALA A 95 5.25 2.87 -5.54
C ALA A 95 6.53 2.70 -4.70
N GLY A 96 7.07 1.48 -4.65
CA GLY A 96 8.33 1.19 -3.97
C GLY A 96 9.52 1.93 -4.58
N LEU A 97 9.62 1.96 -5.92
CA LEU A 97 10.67 2.71 -6.63
C LEU A 97 10.56 4.22 -6.39
N ASN A 98 9.35 4.78 -6.41
CA ASN A 98 9.12 6.19 -6.09
C ASN A 98 9.56 6.54 -4.67
N ALA A 99 9.21 5.70 -3.68
CA ALA A 99 9.63 5.88 -2.29
C ALA A 99 11.14 5.76 -2.12
N ALA A 100 11.79 4.77 -2.74
CA ALA A 100 13.24 4.61 -2.72
C ALA A 100 13.95 5.85 -3.30
N TRP A 101 13.48 6.34 -4.46
CA TRP A 101 14.02 7.55 -5.08
C TRP A 101 13.80 8.80 -4.21
N PHE A 102 12.66 8.91 -3.55
CA PHE A 102 12.38 10.00 -2.60
C PHE A 102 13.40 10.00 -1.45
N HIS A 103 13.63 8.84 -0.83
CA HIS A 103 14.59 8.70 0.28
C HIS A 103 16.04 8.93 -0.14
N LEU A 104 16.46 8.41 -1.29
CA LEU A 104 17.84 8.54 -1.79
C LEU A 104 18.24 9.98 -2.09
N ARG A 105 17.29 10.85 -2.47
CA ARG A 105 17.58 12.26 -2.75
C ARG A 105 17.68 13.14 -1.51
N GLY A 106 17.30 12.64 -0.34
CA GLY A 106 17.47 13.35 0.93
C GLY A 106 16.61 14.62 1.09
N ASP A 107 15.64 14.89 0.21
CA ASP A 107 14.71 16.02 0.33
C ASP A 107 13.57 15.73 1.32
N LEU A 108 13.97 15.34 2.54
CA LEU A 108 13.09 14.97 3.66
C LEU A 108 12.25 16.16 4.18
N GLY A 109 12.50 17.37 3.65
CA GLY A 109 11.77 18.59 4.00
C GLY A 109 10.51 18.84 3.18
N GLY A 110 10.29 18.13 2.06
CA GLY A 110 9.11 18.34 1.20
C GLY A 110 9.01 19.77 0.65
N GLN A 111 10.13 20.49 0.60
CA GLN A 111 10.14 21.91 0.27
C GLN A 111 10.23 22.14 -1.24
N SER A 112 10.77 21.18 -2.01
CA SER A 112 10.79 21.26 -3.46
C SER A 112 9.44 20.88 -4.07
N GLY A 113 9.08 21.51 -5.20
CA GLY A 113 7.88 21.15 -5.97
C GLY A 113 7.89 19.70 -6.44
N PHE A 114 9.08 19.13 -6.68
CA PHE A 114 9.21 17.74 -7.09
C PHE A 114 8.93 16.77 -5.93
N ALA A 115 9.35 17.06 -4.71
CA ALA A 115 9.01 16.23 -3.54
C ALA A 115 7.48 16.15 -3.35
N ARG A 116 6.77 17.27 -3.55
CA ARG A 116 5.30 17.28 -3.55
C ARG A 116 4.69 16.44 -4.66
N PHE A 117 5.25 16.50 -5.87
CA PHE A 117 4.82 15.64 -6.98
C PHE A 117 4.99 14.15 -6.64
N GLN A 118 6.10 13.77 -6.00
CA GLN A 118 6.31 12.38 -5.59
C GLN A 118 5.32 11.91 -4.51
N CYS A 119 4.91 12.79 -3.59
CA CYS A 119 3.83 12.51 -2.64
C CYS A 119 2.50 12.27 -3.39
N LEU A 120 2.12 13.16 -4.32
CA LEU A 120 0.90 12.96 -5.11
C LEU A 120 0.94 11.65 -5.91
N LEU A 121 2.09 11.33 -6.49
CA LEU A 121 2.29 10.11 -7.25
C LEU A 121 2.20 8.87 -6.35
N SER A 122 2.76 8.93 -5.13
CA SER A 122 2.66 7.89 -4.10
C SER A 122 1.20 7.61 -3.73
N LEU A 123 0.42 8.65 -3.37
CA LEU A 123 -1.01 8.51 -3.10
C LEU A 123 -1.78 7.93 -4.29
N GLY A 124 -1.47 8.40 -5.50
CA GLY A 124 -2.08 7.90 -6.72
C GLY A 124 -1.83 6.41 -6.95
N PHE A 125 -0.58 5.96 -6.79
CA PHE A 125 -0.23 4.55 -6.91
C PHE A 125 -0.95 3.69 -5.87
N TRP A 126 -0.93 4.08 -4.59
CA TRP A 126 -1.58 3.29 -3.55
C TRP A 126 -3.10 3.25 -3.70
N LEU A 127 -3.73 4.36 -4.12
CA LEU A 127 -5.15 4.38 -4.44
C LEU A 127 -5.47 3.43 -5.61
N ALA A 128 -4.66 3.46 -6.67
CA ALA A 128 -4.81 2.54 -7.80
C ALA A 128 -4.60 1.07 -7.38
N VAL A 129 -3.65 0.77 -6.47
CA VAL A 129 -3.45 -0.57 -5.90
C VAL A 129 -4.69 -1.06 -5.16
N ILE A 130 -5.35 -0.20 -4.38
CA ILE A 130 -6.59 -0.52 -3.66
C ILE A 130 -7.72 -0.82 -4.66
N ILE A 131 -7.88 0.04 -5.67
CA ILE A 131 -8.85 -0.13 -6.76
C ILE A 131 -8.62 -1.48 -7.46
N CYS A 132 -7.41 -1.75 -7.94
CA CYS A 132 -7.09 -3.05 -8.55
C CYS A 132 -7.37 -4.22 -7.61
N GLY A 133 -7.08 -4.07 -6.31
CA GLY A 133 -7.39 -5.07 -5.28
C GLY A 133 -8.87 -5.45 -5.25
N ARG A 134 -9.77 -4.47 -5.34
CA ARG A 134 -11.22 -4.73 -5.40
C ARG A 134 -11.65 -5.31 -6.76
N TRP A 135 -11.03 -4.86 -7.85
CA TRP A 135 -11.35 -5.29 -9.21
C TRP A 135 -11.00 -6.76 -9.49
N ILE A 136 -10.05 -7.37 -8.77
CA ILE A 136 -9.71 -8.81 -8.91
C ILE A 136 -10.95 -9.73 -8.82
N ALA A 137 -11.98 -9.33 -8.07
CA ALA A 137 -13.20 -10.12 -7.94
C ALA A 137 -14.18 -9.99 -9.13
N TYR A 138 -13.91 -9.10 -10.08
CA TYR A 138 -14.85 -8.72 -11.15
C TYR A 138 -14.31 -8.84 -12.58
N VAL A 139 -12.98 -8.86 -12.75
CA VAL A 139 -12.27 -9.03 -14.03
C VAL A 139 -11.28 -10.16 -13.92
#